data_AF-A0A2V9XZ88-F1
#
_entry.id   AF-A0A2V9XZ88-F1
#
_cell.length_a   1.000
_cell.length_b   1.000
_cell.length_c   1.000
_cell.angle_alpha   90.00
_cell.angle_beta   90.00
_cell.angle_gamma   90.00
#
_symmetry.space_group_name_H-M   'P 1'
#
loop_
_entity.id
_entity.type
_entity.pdbx_description
1 polymer ?
#
loop_
_entity_poly.entity_id
_entity_poly.type
_entity_poly.pdbx_seq_one_letter_code
_entity_poly.pdbx_strand_id
1 'polypeptide(L)'
;MRYNPAYLFDFLQNPVKVRRHLGRARMPNFHLSEKEALALVLFLQTQRETPGKWPQIPAEIGSQLAVAPHPVSKEQFQAELNKGLICFTCHTLEGKGGVLGIELGNIGYRLQPAWVKTYLVFPAMFGVPASVMPPQFYEPAADASRFRELTPDAGHKIRVLADYLFSLQTEKQRALDKQFAKAKARFPEAKAAVGQQIFRSQNCAACHQHQTIQPRTKEAAPELAMEGKRVNEPWLNDYLKHPVPLRPFGYHPGEGSRMPYFHLSDQEASELSKFLMSSRSETRTFQSQKLSAFSRNKAALLLTEKLSCLGCHRLGDRGGRIGPDLTMARGRLQPDYVYAMISEPRSLNPNTIMPKGPLTPQTIQLITNFLLQQERAPTDAKYLSLVDNQLIGFEPEPGSPGNSARNNYMKYCAPCHGVEGRANGFNAPFLPVQPAVHADGIYMSARPDDTLYDAISSGGYVVNKSQMMPPWRDSFAPSEIKALVEYLRTLCRCKGPAWSLDNSQR
;
A
#
# COMPACT_ATOMS: atom_id res chain seq x y z
N MET A 1 19.35 4.14 -14.41
CA MET A 1 17.90 4.34 -14.20
C MET A 1 17.24 4.69 -15.54
N ARG A 2 16.11 4.06 -15.89
CA ARG A 2 15.42 4.25 -17.17
C ARG A 2 14.68 5.59 -17.30
N TYR A 3 13.98 5.99 -16.25
CA TYR A 3 13.06 7.12 -16.27
C TYR A 3 13.70 8.38 -15.65
N ASN A 4 13.19 9.56 -16.05
CA ASN A 4 13.45 10.81 -15.33
C ASN A 4 12.78 10.75 -13.94
N PRO A 5 13.52 10.93 -12.82
CA PRO A 5 12.95 10.98 -11.47
C PRO A 5 11.79 11.98 -11.31
N ALA A 6 11.88 13.15 -11.95
CA ALA A 6 10.84 14.17 -11.86
C ALA A 6 9.54 13.73 -12.55
N TYR A 7 9.65 13.02 -13.68
CA TYR A 7 8.49 12.40 -14.31
C TYR A 7 7.93 11.24 -13.47
N LEU A 8 8.77 10.37 -12.89
CA LEU A 8 8.27 9.31 -12.02
C LEU A 8 7.54 9.88 -10.80
N PHE A 9 8.04 10.99 -10.25
CA PHE A 9 7.41 11.68 -9.13
C PHE A 9 6.00 12.16 -9.46
N ASP A 10 5.80 12.77 -10.62
CA ASP A 10 4.47 13.17 -11.11
C ASP A 10 3.60 11.94 -11.44
N PHE A 11 4.16 10.98 -12.19
CA PHE A 11 3.47 9.77 -12.62
C PHE A 11 2.97 8.91 -11.45
N LEU A 12 3.72 8.79 -10.35
CA LEU A 12 3.32 7.99 -9.20
C LEU A 12 2.17 8.63 -8.39
N GLN A 13 1.98 9.93 -8.51
CA GLN A 13 0.84 10.63 -7.91
C GLN A 13 -0.42 10.46 -8.78
N ASN A 14 -0.25 10.51 -10.10
CA ASN A 14 -1.34 10.41 -11.07
C ASN A 14 -0.96 9.51 -12.24
N PRO A 15 -1.00 8.17 -12.08
CA PRO A 15 -0.60 7.26 -13.14
C PRO A 15 -1.48 7.40 -14.39
N VAL A 16 -0.85 7.50 -15.55
CA VAL A 16 -1.53 7.59 -16.85
C VAL A 16 -1.24 6.38 -17.73
N LYS A 17 -2.16 6.07 -18.66
CA LYS A 17 -1.96 4.99 -19.63
C LYS A 17 -0.85 5.38 -20.61
N VAL A 18 0.29 4.67 -20.55
CA VAL A 18 1.45 4.90 -21.42
C VAL A 18 1.41 4.09 -22.73
N ARG A 19 0.89 2.86 -22.68
CA ARG A 19 0.76 1.97 -23.85
C ARG A 19 -0.71 1.61 -24.04
N ARG A 20 -1.21 1.72 -25.28
CA ARG A 20 -2.63 1.48 -25.58
C ARG A 20 -2.94 0.02 -25.92
N HIS A 21 -1.94 -0.76 -26.32
CA HIS A 21 -2.06 -2.11 -26.87
C HIS A 21 -1.71 -3.26 -25.90
N LEU A 22 -1.16 -3.00 -24.70
CA LEU A 22 -0.82 -4.05 -23.71
C LEU A 22 -2.05 -4.54 -22.91
N GLY A 23 -3.13 -4.87 -23.63
CA GLY A 23 -4.38 -5.33 -23.02
C GLY A 23 -5.01 -4.34 -22.03
N ARG A 24 -5.70 -4.87 -21.02
CA ARG A 24 -6.37 -4.11 -19.97
C ARG A 24 -5.51 -3.82 -18.74
N ALA A 25 -4.21 -4.16 -18.78
CA ALA A 25 -3.29 -3.87 -17.67
C ALA A 25 -3.15 -2.36 -17.47
N ARG A 26 -3.29 -1.91 -16.22
CA ARG A 26 -3.21 -0.50 -15.81
C ARG A 26 -2.28 -0.39 -14.62
N MET A 27 -1.41 0.62 -14.62
CA MET A 27 -0.78 1.03 -13.38
C MET A 27 -1.85 1.69 -12.52
N PRO A 28 -2.21 1.13 -11.35
CA PRO A 28 -3.25 1.73 -10.52
C PRO A 28 -2.74 2.98 -9.80
N ASN A 29 -3.67 3.84 -9.44
CA ASN A 29 -3.42 4.97 -8.56
C ASN A 29 -3.58 4.52 -7.08
N PHE A 30 -2.51 4.65 -6.29
CA PHE A 30 -2.53 4.38 -4.84
C PHE A 30 -2.84 5.64 -4.00
N HIS A 31 -3.15 6.76 -4.66
CA HIS A 31 -3.37 8.08 -4.06
C HIS A 31 -2.20 8.52 -3.18
N LEU A 32 -0.98 8.31 -3.66
CA LEU A 32 0.23 8.72 -2.95
C LEU A 32 0.28 10.25 -2.86
N SER A 33 0.58 10.76 -1.66
CA SER A 33 0.92 12.17 -1.46
C SER A 33 2.28 12.51 -2.08
N GLU A 34 2.57 13.81 -2.25
CA GLU A 34 3.88 14.27 -2.76
C GLU A 34 5.05 13.61 -2.02
N LYS A 35 5.07 13.63 -0.69
CA LYS A 35 6.18 13.04 0.09
C LYS A 35 6.29 11.52 -0.05
N GLU A 36 5.17 10.80 -0.21
CA GLU A 36 5.18 9.35 -0.41
C GLU A 36 5.72 9.00 -1.80
N ALA A 37 5.28 9.72 -2.83
CA ALA A 37 5.81 9.58 -4.19
C ALA A 37 7.31 9.93 -4.23
N LEU A 38 7.73 10.98 -3.53
CA LEU A 38 9.14 11.36 -3.42
C LEU A 38 9.97 10.24 -2.78
N ALA A 39 9.54 9.72 -1.62
CA ALA A 39 10.25 8.64 -0.94
C ALA A 39 10.41 7.42 -1.86
N LEU A 40 9.34 7.04 -2.58
CA LEU A 40 9.36 5.94 -3.53
C LEU A 40 10.31 6.19 -4.71
N VAL A 41 10.32 7.41 -5.28
CA VAL A 41 11.28 7.77 -6.33
C VAL A 41 12.72 7.68 -5.84
N LEU A 42 13.02 8.19 -4.64
CA LEU A 42 14.36 8.13 -4.05
C LEU A 42 14.82 6.69 -3.85
N PHE A 43 13.92 5.78 -3.47
CA PHE A 43 14.20 4.34 -3.45
C PHE A 43 14.46 3.77 -4.84
N LEU A 44 13.60 4.07 -5.83
CA LEU A 44 13.79 3.58 -7.18
C LEU A 44 15.10 4.08 -7.82
N GLN A 45 15.58 5.27 -7.43
CA GLN A 45 16.88 5.79 -7.87
C GLN A 45 18.08 4.98 -7.37
N THR A 46 17.93 4.19 -6.29
CA THR A 46 18.98 3.29 -5.83
C THR A 46 19.03 2.00 -6.66
N GLN A 47 17.99 1.70 -7.45
CA GLN A 47 17.92 0.51 -8.30
C GLN A 47 18.67 0.76 -9.62
N ARG A 48 19.97 0.43 -9.62
CA ARG A 48 20.87 0.69 -10.77
C ARG A 48 21.16 -0.54 -11.63
N GLU A 49 20.87 -1.72 -11.12
CA GLU A 49 21.17 -2.96 -11.82
C GLU A 49 20.14 -3.26 -12.92
N THR A 50 20.63 -3.67 -14.08
CA THR A 50 19.80 -4.18 -15.19
C THR A 50 19.61 -5.68 -14.97
N PRO A 51 18.37 -6.18 -14.82
CA PRO A 51 18.14 -7.61 -14.63
C PRO A 51 18.62 -8.42 -15.84
N GLY A 52 19.39 -9.49 -15.61
CA GLY A 52 19.88 -10.40 -16.64
C GLY A 52 21.39 -10.27 -16.91
N LYS A 53 21.94 -11.24 -17.66
CA LYS A 53 23.32 -11.19 -18.16
C LYS A 53 23.27 -10.72 -19.60
N TRP A 54 23.73 -9.50 -19.86
CA TRP A 54 23.71 -8.89 -21.18
C TRP A 54 25.13 -8.61 -21.67
N PRO A 55 25.39 -8.70 -22.99
CA PRO A 55 26.66 -8.28 -23.56
C PRO A 55 26.94 -6.83 -23.20
N GLN A 56 28.20 -6.56 -22.85
CA GLN A 56 28.66 -5.19 -22.64
C GLN A 56 28.68 -4.47 -23.99
N ILE A 57 28.20 -3.22 -24.00
CA ILE A 57 28.33 -2.38 -25.19
C ILE A 57 29.81 -2.00 -25.33
N PRO A 58 30.44 -2.24 -26.49
CA PRO A 58 31.83 -1.87 -26.75
C PRO A 58 32.10 -0.39 -26.48
N ALA A 59 33.29 -0.08 -25.96
CA ALA A 59 33.67 1.27 -25.57
C ALA A 59 33.64 2.26 -26.75
N GLU A 60 33.87 1.76 -27.98
CA GLU A 60 33.83 2.53 -29.21
C GLU A 60 32.42 3.05 -29.48
N ILE A 61 31.40 2.19 -29.36
CA ILE A 61 29.98 2.58 -29.50
C ILE A 61 29.61 3.51 -28.35
N GLY A 62 30.02 3.18 -27.11
CA GLY A 62 29.77 4.04 -25.95
C GLY A 62 30.31 5.47 -26.13
N SER A 63 31.53 5.60 -26.63
CA SER A 63 32.18 6.90 -26.88
C SER A 63 31.48 7.71 -27.97
N GLN A 64 30.99 7.06 -29.03
CA GLN A 64 30.19 7.71 -30.08
C GLN A 64 28.86 8.29 -29.55
N LEU A 65 28.29 7.68 -28.50
CA LEU A 65 27.03 8.11 -27.91
C LEU A 65 27.19 9.13 -26.79
N ALA A 66 28.35 9.14 -26.12
CA ALA A 66 28.72 10.02 -25.01
C ALA A 66 29.09 11.46 -25.44
N VAL A 67 28.67 11.87 -26.64
CA VAL A 67 28.84 13.23 -27.14
C VAL A 67 27.77 14.15 -26.56
N ALA A 68 28.14 15.40 -26.26
CA ALA A 68 27.21 16.43 -25.80
C ALA A 68 26.01 16.56 -26.77
N PRO A 69 24.79 16.82 -26.26
CA PRO A 69 23.63 17.03 -27.13
C PRO A 69 23.86 18.21 -28.07
N HIS A 70 23.51 18.04 -29.34
CA HIS A 70 23.55 19.12 -30.33
C HIS A 70 22.11 19.52 -30.72
N PRO A 71 21.83 20.80 -31.00
CA PRO A 71 20.54 21.21 -31.55
C PRO A 71 20.28 20.48 -32.87
N VAL A 72 19.12 19.81 -32.96
CA VAL A 72 18.66 19.12 -34.16
C VAL A 72 17.35 19.76 -34.61
N SER A 73 17.29 20.24 -35.85
CA SER A 73 16.06 20.76 -36.46
C SER A 73 15.11 19.62 -36.86
N LYS A 74 13.83 19.95 -37.09
CA LYS A 74 12.85 18.97 -37.55
C LYS A 74 13.22 18.39 -38.92
N GLU A 75 13.80 19.21 -39.78
CA GLU A 75 14.26 18.83 -41.12
C GLU A 75 15.44 17.85 -41.03
N GLN A 76 16.41 18.11 -40.14
CA GLN A 76 17.52 17.18 -39.89
C GLN A 76 17.04 15.84 -39.34
N PHE A 77 16.10 15.87 -38.39
CA PHE A 77 15.48 14.66 -37.86
C PHE A 77 14.72 13.86 -38.94
N GLN A 78 13.93 14.54 -39.77
CA GLN A 78 13.21 13.90 -40.89
C GLN A 78 14.16 13.35 -41.95
N ALA A 79 15.23 14.07 -42.28
CA ALA A 79 16.25 13.61 -43.21
C ALA A 79 16.92 12.33 -42.72
N GLU A 80 17.23 12.21 -41.43
CA GLU A 80 17.77 10.97 -40.87
C GLU A 80 16.78 9.81 -40.87
N LEU A 81 15.50 10.08 -40.61
CA LEU A 81 14.45 9.05 -40.68
C LEU A 81 14.27 8.50 -42.10
N ASN A 82 14.32 9.37 -43.10
CA ASN A 82 14.17 8.99 -44.51
C ASN A 82 15.32 8.12 -45.04
N LYS A 83 16.43 7.99 -44.29
CA LYS A 83 17.55 7.08 -44.61
C LYS A 83 17.27 5.64 -44.16
N GLY A 84 16.02 5.18 -44.30
CA GLY A 84 15.61 3.78 -44.10
C GLY A 84 15.12 3.40 -42.69
N LEU A 85 14.87 4.36 -41.80
CA LEU A 85 14.35 4.06 -40.46
C LEU A 85 12.81 3.92 -40.47
N ILE A 86 12.30 2.85 -39.87
CA ILE A 86 10.86 2.52 -39.86
C ILE A 86 10.17 2.83 -38.52
N CYS A 87 10.65 3.85 -37.79
CA CYS A 87 10.18 4.15 -36.43
C CYS A 87 8.66 4.35 -36.35
N PHE A 88 8.09 5.09 -37.31
CA PHE A 88 6.67 5.47 -37.29
C PHE A 88 5.71 4.38 -37.77
N THR A 89 6.20 3.25 -38.26
CA THR A 89 5.37 2.05 -38.48
C THR A 89 4.76 1.58 -37.16
N CYS A 90 5.52 1.70 -36.07
CA CYS A 90 5.09 1.25 -34.75
C CYS A 90 4.80 2.42 -33.82
N HIS A 91 5.58 3.51 -33.88
CA HIS A 91 5.49 4.63 -32.94
C HIS A 91 4.66 5.78 -33.45
N THR A 92 4.06 6.54 -32.53
CA THR A 92 3.47 7.84 -32.85
C THR A 92 4.44 8.98 -32.54
N LEU A 93 4.34 10.06 -33.32
CA LEU A 93 4.88 11.38 -32.99
C LEU A 93 3.79 12.42 -33.25
N GLU A 94 3.44 13.19 -32.24
CA GLU A 94 2.33 14.16 -32.32
C GLU A 94 1.00 13.49 -32.72
N GLY A 95 0.80 12.24 -32.26
CA GLY A 95 -0.39 11.44 -32.57
C GLY A 95 -0.43 10.81 -33.97
N LYS A 96 0.61 11.01 -34.81
CA LYS A 96 0.71 10.41 -36.15
C LYS A 96 1.66 9.22 -36.16
N GLY A 97 1.30 8.14 -36.87
CA GLY A 97 2.08 6.91 -36.98
C GLY A 97 1.35 5.70 -36.40
N GLY A 98 2.10 4.64 -36.08
CA GLY A 98 1.58 3.39 -35.51
C GLY A 98 1.29 3.48 -34.00
N VAL A 99 0.37 2.63 -33.53
CA VAL A 99 -0.05 2.59 -32.10
C VAL A 99 0.51 1.39 -31.32
N LEU A 100 1.37 0.60 -31.97
CA LEU A 100 2.05 -0.56 -31.37
C LEU A 100 3.21 -0.14 -30.45
N GLY A 101 3.79 1.03 -30.69
CA GLY A 101 4.86 1.62 -29.91
C GLY A 101 4.34 2.60 -28.87
N ILE A 102 5.26 3.39 -28.32
CA ILE A 102 4.93 4.55 -27.47
C ILE A 102 4.92 5.83 -28.30
N GLU A 103 4.21 6.84 -27.81
CA GLU A 103 4.35 8.22 -28.28
C GLU A 103 5.77 8.73 -28.00
N LEU A 104 6.47 9.16 -29.05
CA LEU A 104 7.87 9.60 -28.98
C LEU A 104 8.02 11.06 -28.53
N GLY A 105 7.01 11.90 -28.79
CA GLY A 105 7.04 13.33 -28.45
C GLY A 105 7.09 13.63 -26.95
N ASN A 106 6.95 12.61 -26.10
CA ASN A 106 7.06 12.72 -24.65
C ASN A 106 8.34 12.11 -24.07
N ILE A 107 9.26 11.62 -24.90
CA ILE A 107 10.47 10.96 -24.41
C ILE A 107 11.34 11.92 -23.58
N GLY A 108 11.49 13.16 -24.04
CA GLY A 108 12.38 14.15 -23.43
C GLY A 108 12.17 14.37 -21.94
N TYR A 109 10.91 14.43 -21.49
CA TYR A 109 10.61 14.59 -20.08
C TYR A 109 10.44 13.26 -19.31
N ARG A 110 10.29 12.11 -20.00
CA ARG A 110 9.98 10.82 -19.36
C ARG A 110 11.18 9.93 -19.10
N LEU A 111 12.11 9.88 -20.05
CA LEU A 111 13.22 8.92 -20.06
C LEU A 111 14.55 9.63 -19.83
N GLN A 112 15.59 8.85 -19.55
CA GLN A 112 16.96 9.37 -19.45
C GLN A 112 17.65 9.33 -20.83
N PRO A 113 18.35 10.40 -21.25
CA PRO A 113 19.02 10.45 -22.55
C PRO A 113 20.00 9.28 -22.76
N ALA A 114 20.86 9.04 -21.77
CA ALA A 114 21.82 7.93 -21.80
C ALA A 114 21.12 6.58 -21.96
N TRP A 115 20.02 6.36 -21.22
CA TRP A 115 19.25 5.11 -21.32
C TRP A 115 18.63 4.92 -22.71
N VAL A 116 18.07 5.97 -23.31
CA VAL A 116 17.48 5.88 -24.67
C VAL A 116 18.55 5.56 -25.71
N LYS A 117 19.71 6.21 -25.65
CA LYS A 117 20.84 5.95 -26.56
C LYS A 117 21.30 4.49 -26.44
N THR A 118 21.47 3.98 -25.21
CA THR A 118 21.79 2.56 -24.94
C THR A 118 20.68 1.60 -25.42
N TYR A 119 19.41 1.96 -25.22
CA TYR A 119 18.27 1.16 -25.67
C TYR A 119 18.22 1.03 -27.18
N LEU A 120 18.57 2.09 -27.93
CA LEU A 120 18.62 2.05 -29.39
C LEU A 120 19.77 1.18 -29.93
N VAL A 121 20.86 1.00 -29.17
CA VAL A 121 21.94 0.05 -29.53
C VAL A 121 21.45 -1.39 -29.41
N PHE A 122 20.84 -1.73 -28.28
CA PHE A 122 20.42 -3.10 -28.02
C PHE A 122 19.12 -3.16 -27.20
N PRO A 123 17.93 -3.07 -27.85
CA PRO A 123 16.66 -3.01 -27.15
C PRO A 123 16.37 -4.20 -26.23
N ALA A 124 16.87 -5.40 -26.58
CA ALA A 124 16.67 -6.62 -25.80
C ALA A 124 17.32 -6.55 -24.41
N MET A 125 18.39 -5.74 -24.23
CA MET A 125 19.15 -5.59 -22.98
C MET A 125 18.31 -5.26 -21.75
N PHE A 126 17.14 -4.65 -21.90
CA PHE A 126 16.35 -4.16 -20.78
C PHE A 126 15.20 -5.09 -20.39
N GLY A 127 15.40 -6.40 -20.55
CA GLY A 127 14.57 -7.42 -19.91
C GLY A 127 13.11 -7.36 -20.33
N VAL A 128 12.85 -7.09 -21.61
CA VAL A 128 11.55 -7.39 -22.22
C VAL A 128 11.79 -8.63 -23.08
N PRO A 129 11.54 -9.85 -22.57
CA PRO A 129 11.77 -11.11 -23.31
C PRO A 129 11.04 -11.17 -24.66
N ALA A 130 10.11 -10.24 -24.89
CA ALA A 130 9.42 -9.97 -26.15
C ALA A 130 9.46 -8.47 -26.52
N SER A 131 10.64 -7.82 -26.48
CA SER A 131 10.74 -6.46 -27.03
C SER A 131 10.37 -6.52 -28.52
N VAL A 132 9.20 -5.98 -28.87
CA VAL A 132 8.74 -5.88 -30.26
C VAL A 132 9.53 -4.85 -31.06
N MET A 133 10.38 -4.04 -30.40
CA MET A 133 11.25 -3.10 -31.10
C MET A 133 12.36 -3.85 -31.85
N PRO A 134 12.37 -3.80 -33.19
CA PRO A 134 13.40 -4.48 -33.98
C PRO A 134 14.76 -3.77 -33.81
N PRO A 135 15.88 -4.50 -33.90
CA PRO A 135 17.18 -3.87 -34.03
C PRO A 135 17.23 -3.08 -35.36
N GLN A 136 17.55 -1.80 -35.29
CA GLN A 136 17.67 -0.90 -36.45
C GLN A 136 19.09 -0.37 -36.63
N PHE A 137 19.89 -0.36 -35.55
CA PHE A 137 21.20 0.29 -35.51
C PHE A 137 22.33 -0.72 -35.40
N TYR A 138 22.23 -1.62 -34.44
CA TYR A 138 23.22 -2.66 -34.19
C TYR A 138 22.54 -4.00 -33.94
N GLU A 139 23.28 -5.07 -34.23
CA GLU A 139 22.93 -6.44 -33.89
C GLU A 139 24.12 -7.11 -33.19
N PRO A 140 23.94 -7.73 -32.01
CA PRO A 140 25.01 -8.49 -31.39
C PRO A 140 25.35 -9.72 -32.23
N ALA A 141 26.63 -10.05 -32.35
CA ALA A 141 27.07 -11.32 -32.90
C ALA A 141 26.53 -12.49 -32.05
N ALA A 142 26.45 -13.69 -32.65
CA ALA A 142 25.88 -14.87 -32.00
C ALA A 142 26.61 -15.26 -30.69
N ASP A 143 27.91 -14.98 -30.61
CA ASP A 143 28.77 -15.17 -29.43
C ASP A 143 28.73 -13.97 -28.46
N ALA A 144 27.96 -12.94 -28.79
CA ALA A 144 27.83 -11.68 -28.07
C ALA A 144 29.15 -10.91 -27.86
N SER A 145 30.18 -11.20 -28.66
CA SER A 145 31.52 -10.60 -28.53
C SER A 145 31.64 -9.22 -29.18
N ARG A 146 30.78 -8.93 -30.17
CA ARG A 146 30.78 -7.68 -30.95
C ARG A 146 29.39 -7.27 -31.39
N PHE A 147 29.22 -6.01 -31.74
CA PHE A 147 28.00 -5.46 -32.32
C PHE A 147 28.25 -5.12 -33.79
N ARG A 148 27.49 -5.73 -34.69
CA ARG A 148 27.50 -5.40 -36.13
C ARG A 148 26.57 -4.23 -36.37
N GLU A 149 27.06 -3.23 -37.08
CA GLU A 149 26.26 -2.10 -37.53
C GLU A 149 25.27 -2.52 -38.63
N LEU A 150 24.01 -2.15 -38.50
CA LEU A 150 22.93 -2.48 -39.44
C LEU A 150 22.61 -1.33 -40.40
N THR A 151 22.94 -0.11 -40.01
CA THR A 151 22.81 1.10 -40.83
C THR A 151 24.11 1.89 -40.77
N PRO A 152 24.62 2.44 -41.88
CA PRO A 152 25.77 3.33 -41.85
C PRO A 152 25.58 4.46 -40.84
N ASP A 153 26.65 4.81 -40.13
CA ASP A 153 26.71 5.89 -39.13
C ASP A 153 25.65 5.75 -38.01
N ALA A 154 25.38 4.53 -37.57
CA ALA A 154 24.38 4.22 -36.55
C ALA A 154 24.54 5.05 -35.27
N GLY A 155 25.78 5.23 -34.80
CA GLY A 155 26.07 6.08 -33.65
C GLY A 155 25.65 7.54 -33.85
N HIS A 156 25.86 8.10 -35.04
CA HIS A 156 25.39 9.43 -35.40
C HIS A 156 23.86 9.50 -35.46
N LYS A 157 23.22 8.53 -36.13
CA LYS A 157 21.76 8.46 -36.25
C LYS A 157 21.08 8.37 -34.88
N ILE A 158 21.58 7.52 -33.98
CA ILE A 158 21.07 7.42 -32.61
C ILE A 158 21.14 8.77 -31.91
N ARG A 159 22.25 9.51 -32.07
CA ARG A 159 22.38 10.86 -31.47
C ARG A 159 21.39 11.84 -32.06
N VAL A 160 21.24 11.93 -33.38
CA VAL A 160 20.31 12.87 -34.01
C VAL A 160 18.87 12.61 -33.56
N LEU A 161 18.45 11.34 -33.53
CA LEU A 161 17.12 10.95 -33.06
C LEU A 161 16.92 11.28 -31.58
N ALA A 162 17.88 10.91 -30.73
CA ALA A 162 17.78 11.18 -29.30
C ALA A 162 17.76 12.69 -29.04
N ASP A 163 18.70 13.45 -29.59
CA ASP A 163 18.83 14.89 -29.33
C ASP A 163 17.58 15.65 -29.82
N TYR A 164 16.98 15.28 -30.95
CA TYR A 164 15.68 15.83 -31.36
C TYR A 164 14.55 15.45 -30.39
N LEU A 165 14.40 14.17 -30.04
CA LEU A 165 13.32 13.73 -29.14
C LEU A 165 13.41 14.34 -27.73
N PHE A 166 14.63 14.66 -27.28
CA PHE A 166 14.89 15.36 -26.02
C PHE A 166 14.79 16.89 -26.12
N SER A 167 14.75 17.46 -27.32
CA SER A 167 14.44 18.88 -27.54
C SER A 167 12.92 19.17 -27.49
N LEU A 168 12.09 18.14 -27.57
CA LEU A 168 10.63 18.25 -27.49
C LEU A 168 10.17 18.44 -26.04
N GLN A 169 9.18 19.33 -25.85
CA GLN A 169 8.52 19.59 -24.56
C GLN A 169 9.47 19.96 -23.40
N THR A 170 10.55 20.69 -23.69
CA THR A 170 11.54 21.15 -22.70
C THR A 170 10.92 21.98 -21.57
N GLU A 171 9.91 22.81 -21.85
CA GLU A 171 9.20 23.58 -20.82
C GLU A 171 8.46 22.67 -19.82
N LYS A 172 7.86 21.57 -20.30
CA LYS A 172 7.23 20.57 -19.43
C LYS A 172 8.27 19.83 -18.58
N GLN A 173 9.41 19.47 -19.17
CA GLN A 173 10.52 18.87 -18.44
C GLN A 173 11.01 19.80 -17.32
N ARG A 174 11.29 21.07 -17.64
CA ARG A 174 11.73 22.08 -16.66
C ARG A 174 10.72 22.27 -15.53
N ALA A 175 9.43 22.28 -15.86
CA ALA A 175 8.37 22.38 -14.85
C ALA A 175 8.37 21.19 -13.88
N LEU A 176 8.48 19.96 -14.41
CA LEU A 176 8.58 18.74 -13.60
C LEU A 176 9.84 18.75 -12.73
N ASP A 177 11.00 19.09 -13.28
CA ASP A 177 12.27 19.15 -12.55
C ASP A 177 12.21 20.17 -11.41
N LYS A 178 11.60 21.34 -11.65
CA LYS A 178 11.35 22.36 -10.62
C LYS A 178 10.43 21.84 -9.52
N GLN A 179 9.36 21.14 -9.87
CA GLN A 179 8.42 20.56 -8.90
C GLN A 179 9.13 19.51 -8.03
N PHE A 180 9.91 18.62 -8.65
CA PHE A 180 10.67 17.59 -7.95
C PHE A 180 11.72 18.18 -7.00
N ALA A 181 12.47 19.19 -7.45
CA ALA A 181 13.45 19.89 -6.61
C ALA A 181 12.77 20.58 -5.41
N LYS A 182 11.63 21.23 -5.63
CA LYS A 182 10.84 21.86 -4.56
C LYS A 182 10.33 20.81 -3.56
N ALA A 183 9.84 19.66 -4.03
CA ALA A 183 9.39 18.58 -3.16
C ALA A 183 10.54 18.04 -2.28
N LYS A 184 11.73 17.85 -2.86
CA LYS A 184 12.94 17.44 -2.12
C LYS A 184 13.32 18.42 -1.01
N ALA A 185 13.25 19.72 -1.29
CA ALA A 185 13.54 20.75 -0.29
C ALA A 185 12.46 20.81 0.81
N ARG A 186 11.19 20.56 0.44
CA ARG A 186 10.04 20.64 1.34
C ARG A 186 9.92 19.44 2.29
N PHE A 187 10.31 18.24 1.85
CA PHE A 187 10.09 16.99 2.57
C PHE A 187 11.40 16.22 2.84
N PRO A 188 12.31 16.73 3.70
CA PRO A 188 13.57 16.06 4.04
C PRO A 188 13.38 14.69 4.73
N GLU A 189 12.21 14.43 5.29
CA GLU A 189 11.81 13.16 5.90
C GLU A 189 11.55 12.04 4.87
N ALA A 190 11.28 12.39 3.61
CA ALA A 190 11.08 11.43 2.53
C ALA A 190 12.44 10.80 2.13
N LYS A 191 12.74 9.63 2.68
CA LYS A 191 14.02 8.92 2.46
C LYS A 191 13.84 7.65 1.63
N ALA A 192 14.90 7.20 0.98
CA ALA A 192 14.90 5.95 0.20
C ALA A 192 14.51 4.72 1.05
N ALA A 193 14.89 4.66 2.32
CA ALA A 193 14.47 3.59 3.23
C ALA A 193 12.94 3.55 3.43
N VAL A 194 12.30 4.71 3.55
CA VAL A 194 10.83 4.83 3.62
C VAL A 194 10.21 4.41 2.29
N GLY A 195 10.80 4.83 1.16
CA GLY A 195 10.38 4.40 -0.17
C GLY A 195 10.40 2.89 -0.38
N GLN A 196 11.41 2.21 0.17
CA GLN A 196 11.48 0.75 0.15
C GLN A 196 10.33 0.11 0.94
N GLN A 197 9.99 0.66 2.10
CA GLN A 197 8.86 0.18 2.90
C GLN A 197 7.52 0.43 2.19
N ILE A 198 7.35 1.59 1.55
CA ILE A 198 6.17 1.89 0.71
C ILE A 198 6.06 0.87 -0.43
N PHE A 199 7.17 0.57 -1.12
CA PHE A 199 7.19 -0.42 -2.21
C PHE A 199 6.70 -1.80 -1.74
N ARG A 200 7.11 -2.24 -0.55
CA ARG A 200 6.64 -3.49 0.08
C ARG A 200 5.17 -3.40 0.49
N SER A 201 4.82 -2.34 1.19
CA SER A 201 3.48 -2.06 1.73
C SER A 201 2.39 -2.04 0.65
N GLN A 202 2.65 -1.38 -0.48
CA GLN A 202 1.72 -1.32 -1.61
C GLN A 202 1.82 -2.55 -2.53
N ASN A 203 2.64 -3.55 -2.16
CA ASN A 203 2.86 -4.79 -2.90
C ASN A 203 3.27 -4.56 -4.36
N CYS A 204 4.09 -3.54 -4.64
CA CYS A 204 4.52 -3.19 -6.00
C CYS A 204 5.18 -4.38 -6.71
N ALA A 205 5.84 -5.27 -5.95
CA ALA A 205 6.47 -6.49 -6.42
C ALA A 205 5.50 -7.50 -7.09
N ALA A 206 4.18 -7.39 -6.83
CA ALA A 206 3.18 -8.24 -7.46
C ALA A 206 3.06 -8.01 -8.98
N CYS A 207 3.40 -6.81 -9.45
CA CYS A 207 3.40 -6.48 -10.88
C CYS A 207 4.80 -6.11 -11.40
N HIS A 208 5.66 -5.56 -10.55
CA HIS A 208 7.00 -5.11 -10.91
C HIS A 208 8.06 -6.00 -10.27
N GLN A 209 8.71 -6.84 -11.07
CA GLN A 209 9.82 -7.67 -10.57
C GLN A 209 10.90 -6.80 -9.91
N HIS A 210 11.33 -7.20 -8.72
CA HIS A 210 12.43 -6.59 -7.99
C HIS A 210 13.43 -7.68 -7.58
N GLN A 211 14.72 -7.37 -7.57
CA GLN A 211 15.77 -8.36 -7.34
C GLN A 211 15.70 -8.99 -5.93
N THR A 212 15.44 -8.16 -4.92
CA THR A 212 15.48 -8.56 -3.51
C THR A 212 14.13 -8.50 -2.80
N ILE A 213 13.08 -8.00 -3.45
CA ILE A 213 11.75 -7.82 -2.83
C ILE A 213 10.78 -8.70 -3.59
N GLN A 214 10.27 -9.72 -2.91
CA GLN A 214 9.32 -10.66 -3.49
C GLN A 214 7.87 -10.16 -3.36
N PRO A 215 6.97 -10.55 -4.27
CA PRO A 215 5.55 -10.27 -4.14
C PRO A 215 4.96 -10.96 -2.91
N ARG A 216 4.09 -10.25 -2.20
CA ARG A 216 3.28 -10.85 -1.13
C ARG A 216 2.02 -11.43 -1.76
N THR A 217 2.01 -12.75 -1.92
CA THR A 217 0.92 -13.49 -2.57
C THR A 217 -0.09 -14.04 -1.57
N LYS A 218 0.34 -14.28 -0.33
CA LYS A 218 -0.51 -14.68 0.79
C LYS A 218 -0.75 -13.46 1.68
N GLU A 219 -1.99 -13.24 2.09
CA GLU A 219 -2.41 -12.23 3.08
C GLU A 219 -2.27 -10.75 2.67
N ALA A 220 -1.85 -10.43 1.43
CA ALA A 220 -1.72 -9.05 0.98
C ALA A 220 -3.04 -8.30 0.77
N ALA A 221 -4.16 -9.03 0.72
CA ALA A 221 -5.49 -8.50 0.44
C ALA A 221 -6.57 -9.40 1.09
N PRO A 222 -7.80 -8.91 1.28
CA PRO A 222 -8.93 -9.73 1.73
C PRO A 222 -9.29 -10.80 0.70
N GLU A 223 -9.78 -11.94 1.18
CA GLU A 223 -10.39 -12.96 0.34
C GLU A 223 -11.75 -12.50 -0.19
N LEU A 224 -12.02 -12.77 -1.47
CA LEU A 224 -13.19 -12.26 -2.18
C LEU A 224 -14.35 -13.26 -2.29
N ALA A 225 -14.14 -14.53 -1.90
CA ALA A 225 -15.11 -15.60 -2.08
C ALA A 225 -16.48 -15.32 -1.42
N MET A 226 -16.47 -14.56 -0.32
CA MET A 226 -17.65 -14.29 0.51
C MET A 226 -18.11 -12.83 0.45
N GLU A 227 -17.63 -12.06 -0.54
CA GLU A 227 -17.93 -10.63 -0.62
C GLU A 227 -19.44 -10.37 -0.80
N GLY A 228 -20.13 -11.22 -1.57
CA GLY A 228 -21.59 -11.19 -1.75
C GLY A 228 -22.42 -11.38 -0.47
N LYS A 229 -21.83 -11.95 0.59
CA LYS A 229 -22.47 -12.07 1.92
C LYS A 229 -22.13 -10.91 2.85
N ARG A 230 -21.11 -10.12 2.51
CA ARG A 230 -20.54 -9.08 3.37
C ARG A 230 -21.09 -7.70 3.04
N VAL A 231 -21.07 -7.34 1.76
CA VAL A 231 -21.38 -5.98 1.31
C VAL A 231 -22.65 -5.93 0.47
N ASN A 232 -23.15 -4.71 0.27
CA ASN A 232 -24.27 -4.42 -0.60
C ASN A 232 -23.75 -4.16 -2.03
N GLU A 233 -24.44 -4.67 -3.06
CA GLU A 233 -24.03 -4.53 -4.46
C GLU A 233 -23.87 -3.08 -4.93
N PRO A 234 -24.81 -2.14 -4.64
CA PRO A 234 -24.64 -0.75 -5.06
C PRO A 234 -23.38 -0.08 -4.48
N TRP A 235 -23.06 -0.43 -3.22
CA TRP A 235 -21.86 0.06 -2.56
C TRP A 235 -20.59 -0.53 -3.20
N LEU A 236 -20.58 -1.84 -3.51
CA LEU A 236 -19.43 -2.50 -4.13
C LEU A 236 -19.13 -1.91 -5.52
N ASN A 237 -20.18 -1.67 -6.31
CA ASN A 237 -20.06 -1.03 -7.62
C ASN A 237 -19.41 0.35 -7.52
N ASP A 238 -19.90 1.20 -6.62
CA ASP A 238 -19.33 2.53 -6.42
C ASP A 238 -17.90 2.46 -5.88
N TYR A 239 -17.64 1.59 -4.91
CA TYR A 239 -16.31 1.40 -4.32
C TYR A 239 -15.25 0.93 -5.33
N LEU A 240 -15.60 0.05 -6.28
CA LEU A 240 -14.68 -0.38 -7.33
C LEU A 240 -14.34 0.74 -8.32
N LYS A 241 -15.24 1.71 -8.51
CA LYS A 241 -15.01 2.90 -9.33
C LYS A 241 -14.28 4.00 -8.58
N HIS A 242 -14.52 4.14 -7.29
CA HIS A 242 -13.95 5.21 -6.45
C HIS A 242 -13.58 4.64 -5.08
N PRO A 243 -12.47 3.89 -4.97
CA PRO A 243 -12.10 3.26 -3.73
C PRO A 243 -11.76 4.31 -2.68
N VAL A 244 -12.40 4.22 -1.51
CA VAL A 244 -12.16 5.09 -0.35
C VAL A 244 -11.44 4.32 0.77
N PRO A 245 -10.69 5.00 1.65
CA PRO A 245 -10.01 4.34 2.77
C PRO A 245 -11.03 3.70 3.73
N LEU A 246 -11.14 2.37 3.74
CA LEU A 246 -11.93 1.64 4.74
C LEU A 246 -11.15 1.44 6.04
N ARG A 247 -9.87 1.09 5.91
CA ARG A 247 -8.89 1.07 7.00
C ARG A 247 -7.80 2.06 6.61
N PRO A 248 -7.71 3.23 7.27
CA PRO A 248 -6.81 4.31 6.88
C PRO A 248 -5.32 3.97 6.82
N PHE A 249 -4.89 2.87 7.43
CA PHE A 249 -3.48 2.50 7.52
C PHE A 249 -3.21 1.01 7.33
N GLY A 250 -3.84 0.41 6.32
CA GLY A 250 -3.55 -0.96 5.89
C GLY A 250 -4.72 -1.94 6.07
N TYR A 251 -4.77 -2.95 5.21
CA TYR A 251 -5.60 -4.14 5.41
C TYR A 251 -5.22 -4.82 6.73
N HIS A 252 -3.92 -5.12 6.92
CA HIS A 252 -3.40 -5.39 8.25
C HIS A 252 -3.08 -4.06 8.93
N PRO A 253 -3.63 -3.78 10.12
CA PRO A 253 -3.46 -2.47 10.76
C PRO A 253 -1.99 -2.12 10.99
N GLY A 254 -1.52 -1.00 10.44
CA GLY A 254 -0.12 -0.59 10.54
C GLY A 254 0.71 -0.86 9.27
N GLU A 255 0.21 -1.70 8.38
CA GLU A 255 0.94 -2.15 7.19
C GLU A 255 0.94 -1.09 6.08
N GLY A 256 -0.05 -0.18 6.08
CA GLY A 256 -0.16 0.91 5.12
C GLY A 256 -0.68 0.52 3.74
N SER A 257 -1.04 -0.74 3.49
CA SER A 257 -1.62 -1.20 2.22
C SER A 257 -2.91 -0.44 1.86
N ARG A 258 -3.09 -0.13 0.58
CA ARG A 258 -4.24 0.64 0.06
C ARG A 258 -4.98 -0.15 -1.00
N MET A 259 -6.30 0.07 -1.11
CA MET A 259 -7.04 -0.39 -2.28
C MET A 259 -6.64 0.45 -3.49
N PRO A 260 -6.02 -0.14 -4.53
CA PRO A 260 -5.65 0.57 -5.74
C PRO A 260 -6.88 1.04 -6.54
N TYR A 261 -6.80 2.26 -7.09
CA TYR A 261 -7.75 2.76 -8.07
C TYR A 261 -7.32 2.40 -9.49
N PHE A 262 -8.06 1.49 -10.12
CA PHE A 262 -7.77 0.98 -11.47
C PHE A 262 -8.44 1.76 -12.60
N HIS A 263 -9.15 2.85 -12.31
CA HIS A 263 -9.94 3.60 -13.31
C HIS A 263 -10.87 2.67 -14.11
N LEU A 264 -11.63 1.81 -13.42
CA LEU A 264 -12.61 0.93 -14.05
C LEU A 264 -13.73 1.76 -14.68
N SER A 265 -14.20 1.35 -15.86
CA SER A 265 -15.42 1.92 -16.44
C SER A 265 -16.66 1.44 -15.68
N ASP A 266 -17.81 2.11 -15.87
CA ASP A 266 -19.08 1.67 -15.28
C ASP A 266 -19.42 0.22 -15.65
N GLN A 267 -19.18 -0.16 -16.91
CA GLN A 267 -19.40 -1.53 -17.36
C GLN A 267 -18.44 -2.52 -16.68
N GLU A 268 -17.15 -2.20 -16.58
CA GLU A 268 -16.17 -3.08 -15.91
C GLU A 268 -16.53 -3.28 -14.42
N ALA A 269 -16.87 -2.20 -13.71
CA ALA A 269 -17.25 -2.25 -12.30
C ALA A 269 -18.57 -3.01 -12.09
N SER A 270 -19.56 -2.83 -12.98
CA SER A 270 -20.85 -3.53 -12.94
C SER A 270 -20.69 -5.04 -13.07
N GLU A 271 -19.95 -5.49 -14.09
CA GLU A 271 -19.74 -6.93 -14.32
C GLU A 271 -18.93 -7.58 -13.19
N LEU A 272 -17.89 -6.90 -12.66
CA LEU A 272 -17.14 -7.39 -11.51
C LEU A 272 -18.01 -7.46 -10.24
N SER A 273 -18.85 -6.46 -10.00
CA SER A 273 -19.74 -6.44 -8.84
C SER A 273 -20.72 -7.61 -8.89
N LYS A 274 -21.39 -7.82 -10.03
CA LYS A 274 -22.30 -8.97 -10.22
C LYS A 274 -21.60 -10.30 -9.98
N PHE A 275 -20.38 -10.47 -10.52
CA PHE A 275 -19.59 -11.67 -10.31
C PHE A 275 -19.28 -11.91 -8.83
N LEU A 276 -18.80 -10.90 -8.10
CA LEU A 276 -18.48 -11.00 -6.67
C LEU A 276 -19.72 -11.18 -5.79
N MET A 277 -20.88 -10.70 -6.25
CA MET A 277 -22.17 -10.86 -5.57
C MET A 277 -22.82 -12.22 -5.86
N SER A 278 -22.25 -13.05 -6.75
CA SER A 278 -22.84 -14.36 -7.11
C SER A 278 -22.94 -15.35 -5.94
N SER A 279 -22.10 -15.21 -4.92
CA SER A 279 -22.13 -16.02 -3.70
C SER A 279 -23.08 -15.51 -2.62
N ARG A 280 -23.92 -14.50 -2.93
CA ARG A 280 -24.90 -13.94 -2.00
C ARG A 280 -25.89 -15.01 -1.53
N SER A 281 -26.22 -14.99 -0.25
CA SER A 281 -27.34 -15.75 0.30
C SER A 281 -28.61 -14.93 0.12
N GLU A 282 -29.68 -15.53 -0.40
CA GLU A 282 -31.00 -14.91 -0.42
C GLU A 282 -31.70 -15.02 0.94
N THR A 283 -31.31 -15.99 1.75
CA THR A 283 -31.82 -16.18 3.11
C THR A 283 -31.27 -15.11 4.03
N ARG A 284 -32.16 -14.28 4.60
CA ARG A 284 -31.84 -13.34 5.69
C ARG A 284 -32.18 -13.97 7.04
N THR A 285 -31.19 -14.03 7.91
CA THR A 285 -31.31 -14.60 9.26
C THR A 285 -31.52 -13.52 10.32
N PHE A 286 -30.96 -12.33 10.12
CA PHE A 286 -31.14 -11.21 11.03
C PHE A 286 -32.27 -10.29 10.55
N GLN A 287 -33.25 -10.07 11.43
CA GLN A 287 -34.33 -9.12 11.18
C GLN A 287 -34.00 -7.77 11.84
N SER A 288 -33.80 -6.74 11.01
CA SER A 288 -33.57 -5.40 11.52
C SER A 288 -34.82 -4.82 12.17
N GLN A 289 -34.65 -4.19 13.32
CA GLN A 289 -35.71 -3.57 14.11
C GLN A 289 -35.43 -2.08 14.29
N LYS A 290 -36.46 -1.25 14.07
CA LYS A 290 -36.39 0.18 14.35
C LYS A 290 -36.19 0.39 15.85
N LEU A 291 -35.17 1.16 16.22
CA LEU A 291 -34.91 1.45 17.63
C LEU A 291 -35.82 2.59 18.14
N SER A 292 -36.19 2.54 19.41
CA SER A 292 -36.75 3.69 20.12
C SER A 292 -35.67 4.75 20.39
N ALA A 293 -36.06 5.97 20.76
CA ALA A 293 -35.10 7.00 21.15
C ALA A 293 -34.25 6.57 22.35
N PHE A 294 -34.88 5.93 23.34
CA PHE A 294 -34.18 5.36 24.50
C PHE A 294 -33.15 4.30 24.10
N SER A 295 -33.53 3.35 23.24
CA SER A 295 -32.61 2.29 22.80
C SER A 295 -31.44 2.86 21.98
N ARG A 296 -31.67 3.87 21.14
CA ARG A 296 -30.57 4.57 20.44
C ARG A 296 -29.60 5.23 21.41
N ASN A 297 -30.12 5.94 22.41
CA ASN A 297 -29.28 6.60 23.43
C ASN A 297 -28.50 5.58 24.26
N LYS A 298 -29.14 4.47 24.65
CA LYS A 298 -28.49 3.36 25.35
C LYS A 298 -27.35 2.76 24.53
N ALA A 299 -27.58 2.49 23.24
CA ALA A 299 -26.56 1.96 22.34
C ALA A 299 -25.36 2.91 22.20
N ALA A 300 -25.63 4.20 22.01
CA ALA A 300 -24.59 5.23 21.94
C ALA A 300 -23.75 5.29 23.23
N LEU A 301 -24.41 5.32 24.39
CA LEU A 301 -23.73 5.34 25.70
C LEU A 301 -22.88 4.08 25.93
N LEU A 302 -23.38 2.91 25.55
CA LEU A 302 -22.62 1.66 25.64
C LEU A 302 -21.35 1.74 24.78
N LEU A 303 -21.46 2.20 23.54
CA LEU A 303 -20.33 2.30 22.62
C LEU A 303 -19.29 3.33 23.07
N THR A 304 -19.69 4.44 23.70
CA THR A 304 -18.75 5.49 24.13
C THR A 304 -18.14 5.21 25.50
N GLU A 305 -18.92 4.70 26.46
CA GLU A 305 -18.50 4.65 27.86
C GLU A 305 -18.17 3.25 28.38
N LYS A 306 -18.68 2.19 27.75
CA LYS A 306 -18.66 0.83 28.32
C LYS A 306 -17.96 -0.20 27.46
N LEU A 307 -18.06 -0.08 26.13
CA LEU A 307 -17.53 -1.06 25.19
C LEU A 307 -16.21 -0.58 24.56
N SER A 308 -15.36 -1.54 24.21
CA SER A 308 -14.04 -1.28 23.60
C SER A 308 -14.09 -0.97 22.10
N CYS A 309 -15.28 -0.97 21.48
CA CYS A 309 -15.43 -0.86 20.02
C CYS A 309 -14.71 0.37 19.46
N LEU A 310 -14.84 1.51 20.14
CA LEU A 310 -14.25 2.77 19.70
C LEU A 310 -12.73 2.88 19.95
N GLY A 311 -12.12 1.91 20.63
CA GLY A 311 -10.65 1.79 20.69
C GLY A 311 -10.04 1.50 19.32
N CYS A 312 -10.75 0.74 18.49
CA CYS A 312 -10.31 0.40 17.13
C CYS A 312 -11.11 1.13 16.05
N HIS A 313 -12.43 1.22 16.22
CA HIS A 313 -13.34 1.74 15.22
C HIS A 313 -13.65 3.22 15.41
N ARG A 314 -13.96 3.90 14.31
CA ARG A 314 -14.55 5.23 14.30
C ARG A 314 -16.09 5.15 14.34
N LEU A 315 -16.71 6.10 15.03
CA LEU A 315 -18.14 6.39 14.94
C LEU A 315 -18.35 7.92 15.02
N GLY A 316 -18.82 8.52 13.92
CA GLY A 316 -18.88 9.98 13.80
C GLY A 316 -17.48 10.59 13.79
N ASP A 317 -17.19 11.45 14.76
CA ASP A 317 -15.90 12.11 14.99
C ASP A 317 -15.04 11.39 16.05
N ARG A 318 -15.58 10.38 16.73
CA ARG A 318 -14.94 9.70 17.86
C ARG A 318 -14.35 8.34 17.48
N GLY A 319 -13.37 7.90 18.26
CA GLY A 319 -12.78 6.55 18.20
C GLY A 319 -11.58 6.41 17.27
N GLY A 320 -11.06 5.19 17.16
CA GLY A 320 -9.81 4.85 16.47
C GLY A 320 -9.88 4.80 14.94
N ARG A 321 -8.76 4.40 14.33
CA ARG A 321 -8.52 4.24 12.88
C ARG A 321 -7.93 2.87 12.52
N ILE A 322 -8.01 1.90 13.42
CA ILE A 322 -7.60 0.51 13.19
C ILE A 322 -8.68 -0.25 12.40
N GLY A 323 -9.90 -0.21 12.93
CA GLY A 323 -11.08 -0.86 12.35
C GLY A 323 -11.78 0.06 11.35
N PRO A 324 -12.64 -0.50 10.47
CA PRO A 324 -13.44 0.33 9.57
C PRO A 324 -14.39 1.28 10.30
N ASP A 325 -14.67 2.43 9.71
CA ASP A 325 -15.68 3.36 10.23
C ASP A 325 -17.05 2.68 10.30
N LEU A 326 -17.67 2.74 11.48
CA LEU A 326 -18.95 2.12 11.79
C LEU A 326 -20.14 2.99 11.35
N THR A 327 -19.92 4.28 11.12
CA THR A 327 -20.96 5.22 10.65
C THR A 327 -21.50 4.81 9.28
N MET A 328 -20.65 4.20 8.46
CA MET A 328 -20.96 3.74 7.10
C MET A 328 -21.49 2.29 7.04
N ALA A 329 -21.74 1.65 8.18
CA ALA A 329 -22.20 0.26 8.23
C ALA A 329 -23.49 0.03 7.43
N ARG A 330 -24.50 0.90 7.58
CA ARG A 330 -25.78 0.80 6.87
C ARG A 330 -25.63 0.79 5.34
N GLY A 331 -24.84 1.71 4.79
CA GLY A 331 -24.66 1.82 3.34
C GLY A 331 -23.83 0.68 2.75
N ARG A 332 -22.85 0.18 3.51
CA ARG A 332 -21.85 -0.79 3.03
C ARG A 332 -22.25 -2.25 3.25
N LEU A 333 -22.71 -2.59 4.45
CA LEU A 333 -22.71 -3.98 4.94
C LEU A 333 -24.12 -4.59 4.92
N GLN A 334 -24.15 -5.90 4.71
CA GLN A 334 -25.36 -6.71 4.87
C GLN A 334 -25.71 -6.86 6.36
N PRO A 335 -26.99 -6.82 6.77
CA PRO A 335 -27.40 -6.95 8.17
C PRO A 335 -26.87 -8.21 8.88
N ASP A 336 -26.99 -9.36 8.22
CA ASP A 336 -26.53 -10.66 8.73
C ASP A 336 -25.02 -10.64 8.99
N TYR A 337 -24.24 -10.02 8.10
CA TYR A 337 -22.80 -9.86 8.29
C TYR A 337 -22.48 -9.00 9.52
N VAL A 338 -23.18 -7.88 9.70
CA VAL A 338 -22.97 -7.01 10.88
C VAL A 338 -23.25 -7.76 12.17
N TYR A 339 -24.36 -8.51 12.23
CA TYR A 339 -24.71 -9.33 13.40
C TYR A 339 -23.65 -10.41 13.67
N ALA A 340 -23.29 -11.20 12.65
CA ALA A 340 -22.32 -12.27 12.77
C ALA A 340 -20.93 -11.77 13.16
N MET A 341 -20.47 -10.66 12.59
CA MET A 341 -19.17 -10.07 12.90
C MET A 341 -19.08 -9.58 14.35
N ILE A 342 -20.17 -9.07 14.93
CA ILE A 342 -20.20 -8.65 16.34
C ILE A 342 -20.26 -9.87 17.27
N SER A 343 -20.96 -10.93 16.85
CA SER A 343 -21.20 -12.12 17.67
C SER A 343 -19.98 -13.04 17.74
N GLU A 344 -19.44 -13.41 16.59
CA GLU A 344 -18.37 -14.40 16.44
C GLU A 344 -17.39 -13.98 15.32
N PRO A 345 -16.58 -12.93 15.53
CA PRO A 345 -15.75 -12.33 14.48
C PRO A 345 -14.76 -13.32 13.85
N ARG A 346 -14.11 -14.18 14.66
CA ARG A 346 -13.09 -15.14 14.19
C ARG A 346 -13.67 -16.34 13.47
N SER A 347 -14.91 -16.73 13.76
CA SER A 347 -15.61 -17.76 12.97
C SER A 347 -15.91 -17.27 11.56
N LEU A 348 -16.13 -15.97 11.39
CA LEU A 348 -16.39 -15.35 10.09
C LEU A 348 -15.11 -15.02 9.31
N ASN A 349 -14.07 -14.56 10.01
CA ASN A 349 -12.76 -14.30 9.44
C ASN A 349 -11.68 -14.71 10.45
N PRO A 350 -11.03 -15.87 10.28
CA PRO A 350 -10.00 -16.36 11.21
C PRO A 350 -8.82 -15.40 11.39
N ASN A 351 -8.58 -14.53 10.41
CA ASN A 351 -7.46 -13.58 10.40
C ASN A 351 -7.81 -12.21 10.99
N THR A 352 -9.08 -11.99 11.41
CA THR A 352 -9.50 -10.72 11.99
C THR A 352 -8.84 -10.46 13.34
N ILE A 353 -8.47 -9.20 13.57
CA ILE A 353 -8.03 -8.74 14.89
C ILE A 353 -9.18 -8.20 15.74
N MET A 354 -10.43 -8.24 15.25
CA MET A 354 -11.58 -7.82 16.04
C MET A 354 -11.78 -8.85 17.17
N PRO A 355 -11.65 -8.44 18.45
CA PRO A 355 -11.81 -9.35 19.57
C PRO A 355 -13.29 -9.71 19.75
N LYS A 356 -13.52 -10.90 20.30
CA LYS A 356 -14.84 -11.27 20.81
C LYS A 356 -15.05 -10.59 22.16
N GLY A 357 -16.05 -9.71 22.25
CA GLY A 357 -16.42 -9.08 23.50
C GLY A 357 -17.40 -9.95 24.31
N PRO A 358 -17.46 -9.82 25.65
CA PRO A 358 -18.42 -10.52 26.49
C PRO A 358 -19.83 -9.87 26.38
N LEU A 359 -20.43 -9.87 25.19
CA LEU A 359 -21.73 -9.24 24.92
C LEU A 359 -22.88 -10.24 25.04
N THR A 360 -24.00 -9.82 25.64
CA THR A 360 -25.24 -10.61 25.64
C THR A 360 -25.93 -10.56 24.28
N PRO A 361 -26.76 -11.57 23.91
CA PRO A 361 -27.52 -11.54 22.65
C PRO A 361 -28.35 -10.27 22.45
N GLN A 362 -28.96 -9.76 23.52
CA GLN A 362 -29.74 -8.52 23.48
C GLN A 362 -28.86 -7.29 23.21
N THR A 363 -27.64 -7.26 23.75
CA THR A 363 -26.68 -6.18 23.50
C THR A 363 -26.18 -6.24 22.07
N ILE A 364 -25.86 -7.42 21.56
CA ILE A 364 -25.47 -7.62 20.15
C ILE A 364 -26.58 -7.10 19.24
N GLN A 365 -27.83 -7.55 19.44
CA GLN A 365 -28.98 -7.09 18.64
C GLN A 365 -29.18 -5.57 18.70
N LEU A 366 -29.03 -4.98 19.89
CA LEU A 366 -29.13 -3.53 20.08
C LEU A 366 -28.06 -2.77 19.28
N ILE A 367 -26.79 -3.19 19.39
CA ILE A 367 -25.68 -2.54 18.68
C ILE A 367 -25.79 -2.77 17.16
N THR A 368 -26.13 -3.98 16.71
CA THR A 368 -26.36 -4.26 15.29
C THR A 368 -27.43 -3.34 14.70
N ASN A 369 -28.60 -3.24 15.36
CA ASN A 369 -29.67 -2.36 14.88
C ASN A 369 -29.28 -0.88 14.91
N PHE A 370 -28.51 -0.45 15.92
CA PHE A 370 -27.99 0.91 15.99
C PHE A 370 -27.08 1.23 14.80
N LEU A 371 -26.13 0.34 14.47
CA LEU A 371 -25.20 0.53 13.36
C LEU A 371 -25.91 0.53 11.99
N LEU A 372 -26.91 -0.32 11.81
CA LEU A 372 -27.72 -0.40 10.59
C LEU A 372 -28.68 0.80 10.41
N GLN A 373 -28.77 1.68 11.41
CA GLN A 373 -29.60 2.89 11.39
C GLN A 373 -28.77 4.18 11.36
N GLN A 374 -27.45 4.10 11.22
CA GLN A 374 -26.62 5.30 11.05
C GLN A 374 -26.87 5.93 9.66
N GLU A 375 -27.05 7.25 9.64
CA GLU A 375 -27.40 8.00 8.41
C GLU A 375 -26.31 8.98 7.95
N ARG A 376 -25.25 9.17 8.75
CA ARG A 376 -24.16 10.08 8.39
C ARG A 376 -23.18 9.42 7.43
N ALA A 377 -22.97 10.03 6.27
CA ALA A 377 -21.85 9.70 5.41
C ALA A 377 -20.52 10.10 6.10
N PRO A 378 -19.42 9.35 5.91
CA PRO A 378 -18.11 9.76 6.38
C PRO A 378 -17.71 11.08 5.70
N THR A 379 -17.29 12.08 6.47
CA THR A 379 -17.01 13.42 5.93
C THR A 379 -15.56 13.61 5.46
N ASP A 380 -14.64 12.67 5.71
CA ASP A 380 -13.20 12.90 5.52
C ASP A 380 -12.31 11.63 5.49
N ALA A 381 -12.79 10.48 4.99
CA ALA A 381 -11.97 9.26 4.94
C ALA A 381 -10.68 9.47 4.11
N LYS A 382 -9.53 9.52 4.78
CA LYS A 382 -8.19 9.71 4.19
C LYS A 382 -7.25 8.60 4.66
N TYR A 383 -6.38 8.13 3.76
CA TYR A 383 -5.26 7.29 4.16
C TYR A 383 -4.32 8.10 5.06
N LEU A 384 -3.81 7.47 6.11
CA LEU A 384 -2.74 8.06 6.89
C LEU A 384 -1.45 8.03 6.08
N SER A 385 -0.60 9.04 6.30
CA SER A 385 0.65 9.12 5.56
C SER A 385 1.59 7.99 5.95
N LEU A 386 2.13 7.30 4.94
CA LEU A 386 3.15 6.27 5.05
C LEU A 386 4.55 6.84 5.38
N VAL A 387 4.69 8.17 5.40
CA VAL A 387 5.92 8.88 5.78
C VAL A 387 5.84 9.39 7.21
N ASP A 388 4.69 9.91 7.63
CA ASP A 388 4.52 10.46 9.00
C ASP A 388 4.26 9.37 10.04
N ASN A 389 3.76 8.21 9.61
CA ASN A 389 3.40 7.12 10.49
C ASN A 389 4.33 5.94 10.24
N GLN A 390 4.88 5.38 11.31
CA GLN A 390 5.76 4.23 11.21
C GLN A 390 4.99 3.01 10.70
N LEU A 391 5.45 2.44 9.58
CA LEU A 391 4.94 1.18 9.06
C LEU A 391 5.32 0.04 9.99
N ILE A 392 4.33 -0.73 10.40
CA ILE A 392 4.54 -1.92 11.23
C ILE A 392 4.98 -3.05 10.29
N GLY A 393 6.21 -3.51 10.48
CA GLY A 393 6.76 -4.63 9.69
C GLY A 393 6.04 -5.93 10.06
N PHE A 394 5.39 -6.55 9.09
CA PHE A 394 4.68 -7.82 9.24
C PHE A 394 5.44 -9.02 8.68
N GLU A 395 6.69 -8.85 8.26
CA GLU A 395 7.54 -10.00 7.94
C GLU A 395 7.82 -10.75 9.25
N PRO A 396 7.32 -11.99 9.43
CA PRO A 396 7.64 -12.78 10.60
C PRO A 396 9.16 -12.94 10.66
N GLU A 397 9.73 -12.92 11.86
CA GLU A 397 11.16 -13.20 12.00
C GLU A 397 11.48 -14.55 11.32
N PRO A 398 12.50 -14.62 10.46
CA PRO A 398 12.88 -15.86 9.80
C PRO A 398 13.05 -16.99 10.82
N GLY A 399 12.27 -18.07 10.67
CA GLY A 399 12.29 -19.22 11.58
C GLY A 399 11.40 -19.11 12.83
N SER A 400 10.68 -18.01 13.04
CA SER A 400 9.76 -17.84 14.17
C SER A 400 8.34 -18.34 13.83
N PRO A 401 7.64 -19.05 14.73
CA PRO A 401 6.22 -19.32 14.60
C PRO A 401 5.41 -18.03 14.38
N GLY A 402 4.40 -18.07 13.52
CA GLY A 402 3.55 -16.90 13.21
C GLY A 402 2.86 -16.29 14.43
N ASN A 403 2.76 -17.04 15.54
CA ASN A 403 2.16 -16.65 16.81
C ASN A 403 3.16 -16.32 17.93
N SER A 404 4.42 -16.03 17.60
CA SER A 404 5.38 -15.57 18.62
C SER A 404 4.90 -14.31 19.33
N ALA A 405 5.33 -14.10 20.58
CA ALA A 405 4.92 -12.93 21.38
C ALA A 405 5.21 -11.60 20.68
N ARG A 406 6.36 -11.48 20.00
CA ARG A 406 6.70 -10.31 19.18
C ARG A 406 5.70 -10.11 18.04
N ASN A 407 5.40 -11.15 17.27
CA ASN A 407 4.47 -11.05 16.14
C ASN A 407 3.05 -10.68 16.62
N ASN A 408 2.60 -11.30 17.72
CA ASN A 408 1.34 -10.94 18.36
C ASN A 408 1.35 -9.49 18.85
N TYR A 409 2.43 -9.03 19.47
CA TYR A 409 2.55 -7.63 19.89
C TYR A 409 2.47 -6.66 18.71
N MET A 410 3.19 -6.93 17.62
CA MET A 410 3.16 -6.10 16.41
C MET A 410 1.76 -6.04 15.79
N LYS A 411 1.04 -7.17 15.76
CA LYS A 411 -0.29 -7.24 15.14
C LYS A 411 -1.41 -6.65 15.99
N TYR A 412 -1.39 -6.88 17.30
CA TYR A 412 -2.54 -6.58 18.18
C TYR A 412 -2.31 -5.39 19.12
N CYS A 413 -1.06 -5.05 19.43
CA CYS A 413 -0.72 -4.05 20.46
C CYS A 413 -0.07 -2.80 19.87
N ALA A 414 0.89 -2.97 18.95
CA ALA A 414 1.66 -1.89 18.36
C ALA A 414 0.84 -0.82 17.61
N PRO A 415 -0.33 -1.11 17.01
CA PRO A 415 -1.19 -0.07 16.44
C PRO A 415 -1.53 1.07 17.42
N CYS A 416 -1.64 0.77 18.72
CA CYS A 416 -1.85 1.76 19.78
C CYS A 416 -0.56 2.06 20.56
N HIS A 417 0.14 1.01 21.00
CA HIS A 417 1.28 1.15 21.92
C HIS A 417 2.62 1.44 21.23
N GLY A 418 2.67 1.42 19.89
CA GLY A 418 3.89 1.59 19.11
C GLY A 418 4.75 0.32 19.05
N VAL A 419 5.54 0.18 17.99
CA VAL A 419 6.40 -1.01 17.76
C VAL A 419 7.46 -1.19 18.84
N GLU A 420 7.90 -0.10 19.46
CA GLU A 420 8.84 -0.08 20.59
C GLU A 420 8.15 0.09 21.95
N GLY A 421 6.80 0.09 22.01
CA GLY A 421 6.08 0.28 23.27
C GLY A 421 6.09 1.71 23.80
N ARG A 422 6.28 2.71 22.93
CA ARG A 422 6.38 4.13 23.30
C ARG A 422 5.05 4.90 23.28
N ALA A 423 3.92 4.20 23.20
CA ALA A 423 2.58 4.78 23.08
C ALA A 423 2.41 5.72 21.88
N ASN A 424 3.16 5.47 20.81
CA ASN A 424 3.21 6.26 19.57
C ASN A 424 2.71 5.47 18.36
N GLY A 425 1.87 4.46 18.58
CA GLY A 425 1.21 3.75 17.48
C GLY A 425 0.31 4.69 16.68
N PHE A 426 0.12 4.42 15.40
CA PHE A 426 -0.65 5.29 14.50
C PHE A 426 -2.09 5.57 14.99
N ASN A 427 -2.64 4.70 15.84
CA ASN A 427 -3.98 4.85 16.39
C ASN A 427 -4.01 5.75 17.64
N ALA A 428 -2.89 5.93 18.34
CA ALA A 428 -2.83 6.65 19.61
C ALA A 428 -3.37 8.09 19.54
N PRO A 429 -3.09 8.90 18.51
CA PRO A 429 -3.60 10.28 18.41
C PRO A 429 -5.13 10.39 18.31
N PHE A 430 -5.82 9.29 18.00
CA PHE A 430 -7.28 9.27 17.82
C PHE A 430 -8.03 8.84 19.09
N LEU A 431 -7.31 8.51 20.16
CA LEU A 431 -7.89 8.06 21.42
C LEU A 431 -7.97 9.21 22.43
N PRO A 432 -9.03 9.30 23.25
CA PRO A 432 -9.15 10.30 24.30
C PRO A 432 -8.19 10.07 25.47
N VAL A 433 -7.62 8.87 25.60
CA VAL A 433 -6.67 8.51 26.65
C VAL A 433 -5.43 7.94 25.98
N GLN A 434 -4.27 8.45 26.37
CA GLN A 434 -2.99 7.97 25.87
C GLN A 434 -2.78 6.50 26.27
N PRO A 435 -2.36 5.63 25.33
CA PRO A 435 -2.00 4.25 25.65
C PRO A 435 -0.86 4.18 26.66
N ALA A 436 -0.79 3.09 27.43
CA ALA A 436 0.34 2.86 28.34
C ALA A 436 1.67 2.77 27.57
N VAL A 437 2.72 3.37 28.13
CA VAL A 437 4.09 3.31 27.62
C VAL A 437 4.74 2.03 28.13
N HIS A 438 4.65 0.94 27.37
CA HIS A 438 5.25 -0.34 27.73
C HIS A 438 6.78 -0.31 27.83
N ALA A 439 7.44 0.68 27.22
CA ALA A 439 8.89 0.89 27.35
C ALA A 439 9.30 1.62 28.64
N ASP A 440 8.35 2.13 29.44
CA ASP A 440 8.67 2.82 30.68
C ASP A 440 9.03 1.81 31.77
N GLY A 441 10.33 1.66 32.03
CA GLY A 441 10.87 0.76 33.04
C GLY A 441 10.38 1.05 34.46
N ILE A 442 10.18 2.31 34.82
CA ILE A 442 9.73 2.70 36.17
C ILE A 442 8.27 2.34 36.33
N TYR A 443 7.44 2.75 35.38
CA TYR A 443 6.02 2.41 35.40
C TYR A 443 5.81 0.90 35.36
N MET A 444 6.44 0.19 34.43
CA MET A 444 6.19 -1.24 34.21
C MET A 444 6.76 -2.13 35.31
N SER A 445 7.89 -1.78 35.94
CA SER A 445 8.45 -2.57 37.06
C SER A 445 7.56 -2.59 38.29
N ALA A 446 6.71 -1.58 38.46
CA ALA A 446 5.76 -1.50 39.57
C ALA A 446 4.43 -2.24 39.32
N ARG A 447 4.33 -3.09 38.28
CA ARG A 447 3.12 -3.89 38.00
C ARG A 447 3.48 -5.37 38.06
N PRO A 448 2.76 -6.20 38.82
CA PRO A 448 2.90 -7.66 38.77
C PRO A 448 2.62 -8.24 37.38
N ASP A 449 3.23 -9.38 37.07
CA ASP A 449 2.97 -10.09 35.82
C ASP A 449 1.51 -10.55 35.73
N ASP A 450 0.88 -10.96 36.83
CA ASP A 450 -0.55 -11.31 36.87
C ASP A 450 -1.44 -10.12 36.51
N THR A 451 -1.10 -8.90 36.95
CA THR A 451 -1.84 -7.70 36.56
C THR A 451 -1.69 -7.38 35.07
N LEU A 452 -0.50 -7.61 34.50
CA LEU A 452 -0.29 -7.46 33.05
C LEU A 452 -1.05 -8.54 32.27
N TYR A 453 -1.06 -9.77 32.77
CA TYR A 453 -1.85 -10.87 32.23
C TYR A 453 -3.34 -10.53 32.21
N ASP A 454 -3.88 -10.07 33.33
CA ASP A 454 -5.29 -9.69 33.45
C ASP A 454 -5.67 -8.54 32.53
N ALA A 455 -4.80 -7.54 32.38
CA ALA A 455 -5.00 -6.44 31.46
C ALA A 455 -5.09 -6.90 30.00
N ILE A 456 -4.25 -7.86 29.57
CA ILE A 456 -4.28 -8.42 28.22
C ILE A 456 -5.50 -9.35 28.04
N SER A 457 -5.72 -10.24 29.00
CA SER A 457 -6.77 -11.26 28.97
C SER A 457 -8.16 -10.63 28.99
N SER A 458 -8.39 -9.72 29.94
CA SER A 458 -9.73 -9.20 30.28
C SER A 458 -9.93 -7.73 29.90
N GLY A 459 -8.90 -7.08 29.34
CA GLY A 459 -8.96 -5.70 28.88
C GLY A 459 -8.65 -4.68 29.98
N GLY A 460 -8.47 -3.42 29.58
CA GLY A 460 -7.97 -2.36 30.47
C GLY A 460 -8.90 -2.04 31.64
N TYR A 461 -10.21 -2.18 31.45
CA TYR A 461 -11.20 -1.86 32.48
C TYR A 461 -11.02 -2.67 33.78
N VAL A 462 -10.66 -3.95 33.68
CA VAL A 462 -10.48 -4.84 34.85
C VAL A 462 -9.33 -4.39 35.76
N VAL A 463 -8.37 -3.67 35.20
CA VAL A 463 -7.21 -3.11 35.94
C VAL A 463 -7.33 -1.59 36.14
N ASN A 464 -8.56 -1.07 36.17
CA ASN A 464 -8.86 0.36 36.34
C ASN A 464 -8.16 1.26 35.29
N LYS A 465 -8.14 0.79 34.03
CA LYS A 465 -7.67 1.53 32.85
C LYS A 465 -8.81 1.69 31.83
N SER A 466 -8.51 2.39 30.75
CA SER A 466 -9.49 2.67 29.70
C SER A 466 -10.11 1.39 29.13
N GLN A 467 -11.44 1.40 29.01
CA GLN A 467 -12.22 0.35 28.34
C GLN A 467 -11.85 0.18 26.86
N MET A 468 -11.13 1.14 26.26
CA MET A 468 -10.70 1.07 24.87
C MET A 468 -9.63 0.03 24.60
N MET A 469 -8.92 -0.46 25.62
CA MET A 469 -8.09 -1.65 25.51
C MET A 469 -8.99 -2.89 25.67
N PRO A 470 -9.27 -3.64 24.58
CA PRO A 470 -10.21 -4.75 24.63
C PRO A 470 -9.60 -5.99 25.31
N PRO A 471 -10.44 -6.96 25.74
CA PRO A 471 -9.99 -8.27 26.17
C PRO A 471 -9.47 -9.10 24.98
N TRP A 472 -8.41 -9.87 25.20
CA TRP A 472 -7.81 -10.76 24.20
C TRP A 472 -7.87 -12.25 24.57
N ARG A 473 -8.52 -12.64 25.66
CA ARG A 473 -8.63 -14.05 26.10
C ARG A 473 -9.23 -15.00 25.07
N ASP A 474 -10.14 -14.53 24.22
CA ASP A 474 -10.76 -15.32 23.14
C ASP A 474 -9.92 -15.26 21.85
N SER A 475 -8.83 -14.52 21.88
CA SER A 475 -7.90 -14.30 20.77
C SER A 475 -6.56 -15.01 20.95
N PHE A 476 -6.16 -15.31 22.18
CA PHE A 476 -4.89 -15.93 22.53
C PHE A 476 -5.09 -17.06 23.52
N ALA A 477 -4.30 -18.11 23.39
CA ALA A 477 -4.17 -19.11 24.44
C ALA A 477 -3.51 -18.48 25.70
N PRO A 478 -3.78 -19.01 26.90
CA PRO A 478 -3.14 -18.54 28.14
C PRO A 478 -1.60 -18.47 28.07
N SER A 479 -0.96 -19.44 27.40
CA SER A 479 0.49 -19.44 27.18
C SER A 479 0.98 -18.30 26.29
N GLU A 480 0.21 -17.90 25.28
CA GLU A 480 0.53 -16.77 24.41
C GLU A 480 0.42 -15.44 25.15
N ILE A 481 -0.56 -15.30 26.06
CA ILE A 481 -0.68 -14.12 26.92
C ILE A 481 0.50 -14.03 27.88
N LYS A 482 0.92 -15.15 28.50
CA LYS A 482 2.14 -15.19 29.34
C LYS A 482 3.38 -14.77 28.55
N ALA A 483 3.56 -15.30 27.34
CA ALA A 483 4.66 -14.93 26.47
C ALA A 483 4.60 -13.44 26.05
N LEU A 484 3.41 -12.85 25.89
CA LEU A 484 3.26 -11.41 25.68
C LEU A 484 3.71 -10.61 26.90
N VAL A 485 3.37 -11.03 28.12
CA VAL A 485 3.84 -10.39 29.36
C VAL A 485 5.37 -10.40 29.43
N GLU A 486 6.00 -11.54 29.15
CA GLU A 486 7.46 -11.65 29.07
C GLU A 486 8.03 -10.70 28.00
N TYR A 487 7.39 -10.61 26.83
CA TYR A 487 7.80 -9.67 25.80
C TYR A 487 7.70 -8.21 26.25
N LEU A 488 6.66 -7.83 27.01
CA LEU A 488 6.57 -6.48 27.62
C LEU A 488 7.75 -6.19 28.55
N ARG A 489 8.25 -7.20 29.29
CA ARG A 489 9.45 -7.06 30.13
C ARG A 489 10.70 -6.76 29.32
N THR A 490 10.80 -7.27 28.10
CA THR A 490 11.91 -6.95 27.18
C THR A 490 11.84 -5.49 26.69
N LEU A 491 10.64 -4.97 26.43
CA LEU A 491 10.44 -3.58 25.98
C LEU A 491 10.80 -2.56 27.07
N CYS A 492 10.38 -2.80 28.31
CA CYS A 492 10.70 -1.92 29.45
C CYS A 492 12.12 -2.12 30.00
N ARG A 493 12.80 -3.21 29.61
CA ARG A 493 14.06 -3.68 30.22
C ARG A 493 13.97 -3.74 31.74
N CYS A 494 12.88 -4.32 32.23
CA CYS A 494 12.53 -4.32 33.64
C CYS A 494 12.07 -5.71 34.11
N LYS A 495 12.05 -5.92 35.43
CA LYS A 495 11.43 -7.08 36.07
C LYS A 495 10.18 -6.63 36.83
N GLY A 496 9.24 -7.56 37.06
CA GLY A 496 8.13 -7.32 37.97
C GLY A 496 8.62 -7.09 39.41
N PRO A 497 7.75 -6.59 40.30
CA PRO A 497 8.13 -6.32 41.66
C PRO A 497 8.45 -7.62 42.40
N ALA A 498 9.53 -7.64 43.19
CA ALA A 498 10.00 -8.87 43.85
C ALA A 498 8.94 -9.54 44.76
N TRP A 499 8.01 -8.76 45.32
CA TRP A 499 6.93 -9.29 46.14
C TRP A 499 5.90 -10.09 45.35
N SER A 500 5.80 -9.91 44.03
CA SER A 500 4.84 -10.62 43.17
C SER A 500 5.42 -11.86 42.50
N LEU A 501 6.67 -12.23 42.81
CA LEU A 501 7.22 -13.51 42.38
C LEU A 501 6.59 -14.61 43.25
N ASP A 502 6.12 -15.68 42.61
CA ASP A 502 5.72 -16.90 43.31
C ASP A 502 6.86 -17.34 44.24
N ASN A 503 6.50 -17.81 45.44
CA ASN A 503 7.45 -18.23 46.49
C ASN A 503 8.36 -19.40 46.05
N SER A 504 8.15 -19.98 44.87
CA SER A 504 9.02 -20.96 44.22
C SER A 504 10.34 -20.38 43.65
N GLN A 505 10.50 -19.05 43.59
CA GLN A 505 11.72 -18.38 43.13
C GLN A 505 12.40 -17.48 44.19
N ARG A 506 12.14 -17.71 45.48
CA ARG A 506 12.88 -17.07 46.58
C ARG A 506 14.01 -17.93 47.11
#